data_AF-A0A957S2X5-F1
#
_entry.id   AF-A0A957S2X5-F1
#
_cell.length_a   1.000
_cell.length_b   1.000
_cell.length_c   1.000
_cell.angle_alpha   90.00
_cell.angle_beta   90.00
_cell.angle_gamma   90.00
#
_symmetry.space_group_name_H-M   'P 1'
#
loop_
_entity.id
_entity.type
_entity.pdbx_description
1 polymer ?
#
loop_
_entity_poly.entity_id
_entity_poly.type
_entity_poly.pdbx_seq_one_letter_code
_entity_poly.pdbx_strand_id
1 'polypeptide(L)' 'LMMLLETHLAGAGTGNGVASVRQESVSTPMDGAPVCPRCGVSMVRRTAKRGNRVGQSFYGCVNYPCCRTR' A
#
# COMPACT_ATOMS: atom_id res chain seq x y z
N LEU A 1 3.27 -23.52 -61.43
CA LEU A 1 4.13 -23.99 -60.33
C LEU A 1 4.43 -22.77 -59.47
N MET A 2 3.86 -22.76 -58.26
CA MET A 2 4.18 -21.99 -57.04
C MET A 2 4.35 -20.45 -57.20
N MET A 3 3.35 -19.59 -56.97
CA MET A 3 2.66 -19.28 -55.70
C MET A 3 3.63 -18.93 -54.53
N LEU A 4 3.45 -17.70 -53.99
CA LEU A 4 3.71 -17.25 -52.59
C LEU A 4 5.16 -16.71 -52.35
N LEU A 5 5.42 -15.62 -51.63
CA LEU A 5 4.62 -14.80 -50.71
C LEU A 5 5.42 -13.52 -50.39
N GLU A 6 4.92 -12.33 -50.77
CA GLU A 6 5.41 -11.07 -50.18
C GLU A 6 4.79 -10.95 -48.78
N THR A 7 5.49 -11.52 -47.81
CA THR A 7 5.11 -11.46 -46.39
C THR A 7 5.37 -10.04 -45.85
N HIS A 8 4.33 -9.22 -45.91
CA HIS A 8 3.67 -8.61 -44.75
C HIS A 8 4.55 -8.01 -43.61
N LEU A 9 4.27 -6.73 -43.34
CA LEU A 9 3.96 -6.11 -42.02
C LEU A 9 4.83 -4.90 -41.62
N ALA A 10 4.16 -3.76 -41.67
CA ALA A 10 4.42 -2.58 -40.86
C ALA A 10 4.54 -2.93 -39.37
N GLY A 11 5.60 -2.44 -38.73
CA GLY A 11 5.78 -2.47 -37.29
C GLY A 11 6.07 -1.07 -36.78
N ALA A 12 5.02 -0.30 -36.51
CA ALA A 12 5.12 0.94 -35.76
C ALA A 12 5.44 0.62 -34.29
N GLY A 13 6.71 0.73 -33.91
CA GLY A 13 7.16 0.62 -32.52
C GLY A 13 7.06 1.95 -31.80
N THR A 14 5.86 2.42 -31.46
CA THR A 14 5.71 3.47 -30.44
C THR A 14 5.86 2.84 -29.07
N GLY A 15 7.04 2.99 -28.48
CA GLY A 15 7.29 2.66 -27.08
C GLY A 15 6.42 3.53 -26.18
N ASN A 16 5.50 2.91 -25.44
CA ASN A 16 4.81 3.56 -24.33
C ASN A 16 5.52 3.17 -23.03
N GLY A 17 6.49 4.00 -22.65
CA GLY A 17 7.03 4.01 -21.30
C GLY A 17 6.00 4.58 -20.34
N VAL A 18 5.19 3.71 -19.74
CA VAL A 18 4.39 4.07 -18.55
C VAL A 18 5.33 4.19 -17.36
N ALA A 19 5.94 5.37 -17.23
CA ALA A 19 6.64 5.76 -16.03
C ALA A 19 5.65 5.82 -14.85
N SER A 20 5.91 4.98 -13.85
CA SER A 20 5.64 5.24 -12.44
C SER A 20 4.27 5.81 -12.10
N VAL A 21 3.23 4.97 -12.12
CA VAL A 21 2.19 5.13 -11.10
C VAL A 21 2.83 4.62 -9.81
N ARG A 22 3.29 5.58 -8.98
CA ARG A 22 3.61 5.33 -7.58
C ARG A 22 2.46 4.52 -7.00
N GLN A 23 2.80 3.36 -6.47
CA GLN A 23 1.94 2.58 -5.60
C GLN A 23 1.42 3.50 -4.50
N GLU A 24 0.23 4.05 -4.69
CA GLU A 24 -0.66 4.31 -3.57
C GLU A 24 -1.08 2.91 -3.12
N SER A 25 -0.18 2.27 -2.37
CA SER A 25 -0.46 1.05 -1.63
C SER A 25 -1.52 1.41 -0.62
N VAL A 26 -2.77 1.37 -1.07
CA VAL A 26 -3.94 1.39 -0.21
C VAL A 26 -3.65 0.31 0.81
N SER A 27 -3.43 0.77 2.04
CA SER A 27 -3.23 -0.07 3.21
C SER A 27 -4.55 -0.75 3.50
N THR A 28 -4.90 -1.74 2.67
CA THR A 28 -5.93 -2.71 2.97
C THR A 28 -5.51 -3.31 4.31
N PRO A 29 -6.33 -3.21 5.37
CA PRO A 29 -5.96 -3.75 6.67
C PRO A 29 -6.05 -5.27 6.59
N MET A 30 -5.04 -5.91 5.99
CA MET A 30 -4.97 -7.37 5.85
C MET A 30 -4.57 -8.07 7.16
N ASP A 31 -4.34 -7.35 8.25
CA ASP A 31 -3.81 -7.90 9.50
C ASP A 31 -4.67 -7.58 10.73
N GLY A 32 -5.99 -7.79 10.68
CA GLY A 32 -6.84 -7.79 11.88
C GLY A 32 -6.70 -6.58 12.82
N ALA A 33 -6.22 -5.45 12.29
CA ALA A 33 -5.87 -4.29 13.09
C ALA A 33 -7.17 -3.62 13.56
N PRO A 34 -7.31 -3.32 14.86
CA PRO A 34 -8.51 -2.70 15.37
C PRO A 34 -8.68 -1.29 14.78
N VAL A 35 -9.93 -0.88 14.66
CA VAL A 35 -10.29 0.49 14.27
C VAL A 35 -10.32 1.37 15.51
N CYS A 36 -9.83 2.60 15.39
CA CYS A 36 -9.85 3.57 16.46
C CYS A 36 -11.30 4.00 16.76
N PRO A 37 -11.83 3.79 17.99
CA PRO A 37 -13.23 4.11 18.32
C PRO A 37 -13.53 5.61 18.32
N ARG A 38 -12.50 6.46 18.31
CA ARG A 38 -12.61 7.93 18.34
C ARG A 38 -12.74 8.57 16.96
N CYS A 39 -12.12 7.99 15.93
CA CYS A 39 -12.00 8.63 14.62
C CYS A 39 -12.13 7.67 13.43
N GLY A 40 -12.38 6.38 13.66
CA GLY A 40 -12.70 5.43 12.60
C GLY A 40 -11.53 4.97 11.73
N VAL A 41 -10.31 5.46 11.98
CA VAL A 41 -9.12 5.02 11.22
C VAL A 41 -8.53 3.73 11.78
N SER A 42 -7.94 2.90 10.91
CA SER A 42 -7.20 1.71 11.31
C SER A 42 -6.03 2.07 12.24
N MET A 43 -5.89 1.34 13.34
CA MET A 43 -4.79 1.53 14.27
C MET A 43 -3.52 0.85 13.75
N VAL A 44 -2.36 1.32 14.21
CA VAL A 44 -1.05 0.76 13.85
C VAL A 44 -0.39 0.11 15.06
N ARG A 45 0.33 -0.99 14.82
CA ARG A 45 1.14 -1.65 15.85
C ARG A 45 2.36 -0.79 16.19
N ARG A 46 2.51 -0.43 17.46
CA ARG A 46 3.63 0.36 18.00
C ARG A 46 4.31 -0.42 19.12
N THR A 47 5.59 -0.18 19.32
CA THR A 47 6.34 -0.75 20.44
C THR A 47 6.53 0.29 21.53
N ALA A 48 6.25 -0.08 22.77
CA ALA A 48 6.47 0.81 23.91
C ALA A 48 7.97 1.10 24.09
N LYS A 49 8.31 2.38 24.17
CA LYS A 49 9.70 2.85 24.29
C LYS A 49 10.13 3.17 25.72
N ARG A 50 9.18 3.30 26.66
CA ARG A 50 9.43 3.69 28.07
C ARG A 50 8.42 3.04 29.02
N GLY A 51 8.79 2.94 30.30
CA GLY A 51 7.96 2.38 31.38
C GLY A 51 7.99 0.85 31.49
N ASN A 52 7.09 0.28 32.29
CA ASN A 52 7.12 -1.15 32.65
C ASN A 52 6.78 -2.11 31.50
N ARG A 53 6.28 -1.59 30.37
CA ARG A 53 5.91 -2.38 29.18
C ARG A 53 6.88 -2.18 28.01
N VAL A 54 8.07 -1.62 28.22
CA VAL A 54 9.08 -1.42 27.15
C VAL A 54 9.28 -2.70 26.33
N GLY A 55 9.36 -2.55 25.01
CA GLY A 55 9.50 -3.66 24.08
C GLY A 55 8.19 -4.39 23.74
N GLN A 56 7.11 -4.19 24.50
CA GLN A 56 5.81 -4.77 24.16
C GLN A 56 5.13 -4.01 23.03
N SER A 57 4.46 -4.76 22.16
CA SER A 57 3.66 -4.20 21.07
C SER A 57 2.24 -3.90 21.50
N PHE A 58 1.67 -2.82 20.99
CA PHE A 58 0.27 -2.43 21.22
C PHE A 58 -0.29 -1.69 20.00
N TYR A 59 -1.61 -1.67 19.84
CA TYR A 59 -2.26 -0.86 18.80
C TYR A 59 -2.46 0.57 19.29
N GLY A 60 -2.06 1.54 18.48
CA GLY A 60 -2.26 2.96 18.74
C GLY A 60 -2.84 3.68 17.51
N CYS A 61 -3.64 4.72 17.75
CA CYS A 61 -4.16 5.57 16.68
C CYS A 61 -2.99 6.24 15.93
N VAL A 62 -3.05 6.25 14.58
CA VAL A 62 -2.07 6.94 13.74
C VAL A 62 -1.98 8.43 14.07
N ASN A 63 -3.11 9.03 14.44
CA ASN A 63 -3.24 10.46 14.76
C ASN A 63 -2.86 10.83 16.21
N TYR A 64 -2.30 9.91 17.00
CA TYR A 64 -1.79 10.24 18.34
C TYR A 64 -0.59 11.22 18.24
N PRO A 65 -0.50 12.30 19.07
CA PRO A 65 -1.23 12.55 20.31
C PRO A 65 -2.53 13.36 20.19
N CYS A 66 -2.89 13.79 18.98
CA CYS A 66 -4.11 14.59 18.74
C CYS A 66 -5.38 13.75 18.90
N CYS A 67 -5.32 12.47 18.54
CA CYS A 67 -6.39 11.50 18.80
C CYS A 67 -6.02 10.60 19.99
N ARG A 68 -6.55 10.92 21.17
CA ARG A 68 -6.39 10.12 22.39
C ARG A 68 -7.68 9.33 22.65
N THR A 69 -7.58 8.00 22.65
CA THR A 69 -8.65 7.06 22.99
C THR A 69 -8.87 6.96 24.50
N ARG A 70 -9.10 8.11 25.15
CA ARG A 70 -9.69 8.11 26.49
C ARG A 70 -11.19 7.91 26.35
#